data_AF-A0A944WA64-F1
#
_entry.id   AF-A0A944WA64-F1
#
_cell.length_a   1.000
_cell.length_b   1.000
_cell.length_c   1.000
_cell.angle_alpha   90.00
_cell.angle_beta   90.00
_cell.angle_gamma   90.00
#
_symmetry.space_group_name_H-M   'P 1'
#
loop_
_entity.id
_entity.type
_entity.pdbx_description
1 polymer ?
#
loop_
_entity_poly.entity_id
_entity_poly.type
_entity_poly.pdbx_seq_one_letter_code
_entity_poly.pdbx_strand_id
1 'polypeptide(L)'
;MTKLLSDLVPDCKLTIQQLQSMLSDHENYPQSICRHQNADAQHGFWSTVFSIVMDPTAREMYVSRGNPCEKSFECYDFLDC
;
A
#
# COMPACT_ATOMS: atom_id res chain seq x y z
N MET A 1 -0.91 -11.43 -12.10
CA MET A 1 0.26 -12.29 -11.82
C MET A 1 0.68 -11.95 -10.40
N THR A 2 0.51 -12.87 -9.45
CA THR A 2 0.73 -12.59 -8.02
C THR A 2 2.22 -12.70 -7.74
N LYS A 3 2.92 -11.57 -7.54
CA LYS A 3 4.26 -11.62 -6.95
C LYS A 3 4.10 -12.01 -5.49
N LEU A 4 4.70 -13.10 -5.07
CA LEU A 4 4.80 -13.43 -3.66
C LEU A 4 5.88 -12.53 -3.05
N LEU A 5 5.73 -12.16 -1.77
CA LEU A 5 6.73 -11.35 -1.06
C LEU A 5 8.12 -12.01 -1.09
N SER A 6 8.16 -13.35 -1.12
CA SER A 6 9.37 -14.16 -1.28
C SER A 6 10.11 -13.93 -2.61
N ASP A 7 9.40 -13.55 -3.67
CA ASP A 7 9.97 -13.39 -5.01
C ASP A 7 10.71 -12.04 -5.15
N LEU A 8 10.37 -11.09 -4.28
CA LEU A 8 10.90 -9.73 -4.29
C LEU A 8 12.08 -9.57 -3.35
N VAL A 9 12.11 -10.33 -2.25
CA VAL A 9 13.14 -10.21 -1.21
C VAL A 9 13.47 -11.60 -0.65
N PRO A 10 14.32 -12.38 -1.33
CA PRO A 10 14.83 -13.62 -0.75
C PRO A 10 15.78 -13.29 0.42
N ASP A 11 15.46 -13.80 1.61
CA ASP A 11 16.26 -13.72 2.85
C ASP A 11 16.57 -12.33 3.44
N CYS A 12 15.88 -11.27 3.01
CA CYS A 12 16.08 -9.91 3.55
C CYS A 12 14.82 -9.37 4.24
N LYS A 13 15.01 -8.61 5.33
CA LYS A 13 13.92 -7.95 6.05
C LYS A 13 13.35 -6.82 5.18
N LEU A 14 12.05 -6.91 4.88
CA LEU A 14 11.32 -5.83 4.24
C LEU A 14 11.28 -4.60 5.15
N THR A 15 11.61 -3.44 4.59
CA THR A 15 11.44 -2.16 5.29
C THR A 15 10.04 -1.60 5.08
N ILE A 16 9.60 -0.73 5.98
CA ILE A 16 8.32 -0.02 5.85
C ILE A 16 8.23 0.74 4.53
N GLN A 17 9.32 1.40 4.12
CA GLN A 17 9.38 2.18 2.88
C GLN A 17 9.23 1.30 1.63
N GLN A 18 9.79 0.08 1.65
CA GLN A 18 9.60 -0.88 0.55
C GLN A 18 8.13 -1.31 0.45
N LEU A 19 7.50 -1.63 1.58
CA LEU A 19 6.06 -1.98 1.62
C LEU A 19 5.18 -0.81 1.15
N GLN A 20 5.46 0.41 1.60
CA GLN A 20 4.75 1.62 1.13
C GLN A 20 4.92 1.83 -0.38
N SER A 21 6.11 1.55 -0.92
CA SER A 21 6.38 1.65 -2.36
C SER A 21 5.56 0.62 -3.16
N MET A 22 5.46 -0.62 -2.67
CA MET A 22 4.62 -1.66 -3.30
C MET A 22 3.14 -1.28 -3.30
N LEU A 23 2.64 -0.64 -2.23
CA LEU A 23 1.26 -0.15 -2.19
C LEU A 23 1.01 1.06 -3.10
N SER A 24 2.07 1.78 -3.47
CA SER A 24 2.01 3.02 -4.28
C SER A 24 2.33 2.78 -5.76
N ASP A 25 2.76 1.58 -6.12
CA ASP A 25 3.03 1.25 -7.52
C ASP A 25 1.72 1.05 -8.32
N HIS A 26 1.88 1.05 -9.64
CA HIS A 26 0.79 0.86 -10.59
C HIS A 26 0.99 -0.41 -11.41
N GLU A 27 1.65 -1.43 -10.85
CA GLU A 27 1.70 -2.73 -11.53
C GLU A 27 0.26 -3.24 -11.72
N ASN A 28 -0.03 -3.77 -12.92
CA ASN A 28 -1.36 -4.22 -13.33
C ASN A 28 -2.41 -3.11 -13.55
N TYR A 29 -2.00 -1.84 -13.78
CA TYR A 29 -2.93 -0.77 -14.21
C TYR A 29 -3.83 -1.23 -15.39
N PRO A 30 -5.15 -0.96 -15.37
CA PRO A 30 -5.89 -0.14 -14.39
C PRO A 30 -6.37 -0.89 -13.13
N GLN A 31 -6.00 -2.16 -12.98
CA GLN A 31 -6.36 -3.05 -11.88
C GLN A 31 -5.23 -3.19 -10.86
N SER A 32 -4.45 -2.12 -10.65
CA SER A 32 -3.38 -2.03 -9.65
C SER A 32 -3.92 -1.98 -8.22
N ILE A 33 -3.05 -2.21 -7.24
CA ILE A 33 -3.39 -2.03 -5.81
C ILE A 33 -3.62 -0.55 -5.49
N CYS A 34 -2.75 0.34 -5.98
CA CYS A 34 -3.03 1.77 -6.01
C CYS A 34 -4.00 2.06 -7.17
N ARG A 35 -5.31 1.90 -6.94
CA ARG A 35 -6.33 1.99 -8.00
C ARG A 35 -6.93 3.38 -8.09
N HIS A 36 -7.00 3.90 -9.31
CA HIS A 36 -7.60 5.19 -9.62
C HIS A 36 -8.86 4.99 -10.45
N GLN A 37 -9.79 5.93 -10.29
CA GLN A 37 -10.97 5.99 -11.14
C GLN A 37 -10.55 6.13 -12.60
N ASN A 38 -11.28 5.46 -13.49
CA ASN A 38 -11.01 5.48 -14.92
C ASN A 38 -12.31 5.31 -15.72
N ALA A 39 -12.20 5.27 -17.06
CA ALA A 39 -13.33 5.24 -17.97
C ALA A 39 -13.98 3.85 -18.15
N ASP A 40 -13.51 2.81 -17.47
CA ASP A 40 -14.13 1.48 -17.53
C ASP A 40 -15.58 1.54 -17.05
N ALA A 41 -16.50 1.08 -17.90
CA ALA A 41 -17.94 1.22 -17.66
C ALA A 41 -18.45 0.39 -16.48
N GLN A 42 -17.75 -0.68 -16.10
CA GLN A 42 -18.22 -1.63 -15.08
C GLN A 42 -17.51 -1.45 -13.74
N HIS A 43 -16.23 -1.10 -13.76
CA HIS A 43 -15.36 -1.07 -12.59
C HIS A 43 -14.55 0.22 -12.48
N GLY A 44 -14.74 1.19 -13.39
CA GLY A 44 -13.97 2.44 -13.40
C GLY A 44 -14.21 3.34 -12.19
N PHE A 45 -15.24 3.08 -11.38
CA PHE A 45 -15.49 3.78 -10.12
C PHE A 45 -14.69 3.23 -8.94
N TRP A 46 -14.03 2.07 -9.09
CA TRP A 46 -13.22 1.49 -8.02
C TRP A 46 -11.94 2.31 -7.79
N SER A 47 -11.64 2.59 -6.53
CA SER A 47 -10.46 3.35 -6.13
C SER A 47 -9.99 2.92 -4.74
N THR A 48 -8.69 3.11 -4.47
CA THR A 48 -8.07 2.85 -3.17
C THR A 48 -8.45 3.97 -2.20
N VAL A 49 -9.25 3.62 -1.18
CA VAL A 49 -9.75 4.59 -0.19
C VAL A 49 -8.71 4.89 0.88
N PHE A 50 -7.88 3.90 1.25
CA PHE A 50 -6.78 4.05 2.18
C PHE A 50 -5.79 2.88 2.01
N SER A 51 -4.58 3.03 2.56
CA SER A 51 -3.54 1.99 2.59
C SER A 51 -2.90 1.94 3.97
N ILE A 52 -2.56 0.73 4.43
CA ILE A 52 -1.98 0.50 5.75
C ILE A 52 -0.75 -0.40 5.65
N VAL A 53 0.33 -0.01 6.32
CA VAL A 53 1.46 -0.89 6.66
C VAL A 53 1.59 -0.91 8.19
N MET A 54 1.73 -2.09 8.79
CA MET A 54 1.82 -2.23 10.24
C MET A 54 3.08 -3.02 10.61
N ASP A 55 3.85 -2.50 11.57
CA ASP A 55 4.88 -3.26 12.26
C ASP A 55 4.37 -3.58 13.67
N PRO A 56 3.91 -4.82 13.92
CA PRO A 56 3.44 -5.22 15.24
C PRO A 56 4.56 -5.36 16.28
N THR A 57 5.82 -5.49 15.86
CA THR A 57 6.98 -5.56 16.76
C THR A 57 7.31 -4.16 17.29
N ALA A 58 7.35 -3.18 16.39
CA ALA A 58 7.52 -1.77 16.75
C ALA A 58 6.25 -1.19 17.39
N ARG A 59 5.08 -1.80 17.12
CA ARG A 59 3.74 -1.30 17.49
C ARG A 59 3.44 0.04 16.83
N GLU A 60 3.69 0.10 15.53
CA GLU A 60 3.44 1.26 14.70
C GLU A 60 2.50 0.88 13.55
N MET A 61 1.61 1.81 13.20
CA MET A 61 0.79 1.73 12.00
C MET A 61 1.02 2.96 11.12
N TYR A 62 1.32 2.71 9.85
CA TYR A 62 1.49 3.71 8.82
C TYR A 62 0.25 3.72 7.93
N VAL A 63 -0.49 4.83 7.92
CA VAL A 63 -1.77 4.96 7.21
C VAL A 63 -1.70 6.07 6.18
N SER A 64 -2.01 5.75 4.92
CA SER A 64 -2.25 6.74 3.87
C SER A 64 -3.75 6.84 3.58
N ARG A 65 -4.29 8.05 3.59
CA ARG A 65 -5.71 8.34 3.33
C ARG A 65 -5.91 8.69 1.86
N GLY A 66 -6.44 7.75 1.08
CA GLY A 66 -6.55 7.81 -0.36
C GLY A 66 -5.50 6.96 -1.07
N ASN A 67 -5.20 7.32 -2.32
CA ASN A 67 -4.18 6.69 -3.13
C ASN A 67 -2.77 6.97 -2.57
N PRO A 68 -2.02 5.95 -2.13
CA PRO A 68 -0.71 6.15 -1.51
C PRO A 68 0.37 6.70 -2.45
N CYS A 69 0.16 6.63 -3.77
CA CYS A 69 1.03 7.30 -4.74
C CYS A 69 0.90 8.84 -4.73
N GLU A 70 -0.21 9.38 -4.22
CA GLU A 70 -0.52 10.82 -4.15
C GLU A 70 -0.56 11.35 -2.71
N LYS A 71 -0.55 10.45 -1.72
CA LYS A 71 -0.82 10.75 -0.32
C LYS A 71 0.24 10.14 0.59
N SER A 72 0.78 10.94 1.49
CA SER A 72 1.75 10.50 2.48
C SER A 72 1.15 9.51 3.47
N PHE A 73 2.01 8.67 4.06
CA PHE A 73 1.67 7.84 5.20
C PHE A 73 1.88 8.62 6.51
N GLU A 74 0.85 8.66 7.34
CA GLU A 74 0.92 9.12 8.74
C GLU A 74 1.28 7.94 9.64
N CYS A 75 2.18 8.12 10.62
CA CYS A 75 2.51 7.10 11.61
C CYS A 75 1.66 7.28 12.87
N TYR A 76 1.11 6.18 13.37
CA TYR A 76 0.39 6.07 14.63
C TYR A 76 1.14 5.07 15.52
N ASP A 77 1.56 5.51 16.71
CA ASP A 77 2.14 4.65 17.74
C ASP A 77 1.03 4.18 18.70
N PHE A 78 0.98 2.88 18.99
CA PHE A 78 -0.01 2.31 19.91
C PHE A 78 0.33 2.49 21.39
N LEU A 79 1.45 3.13 21.73
CA LEU A 79 1.82 3.49 23.11
C LEU A 79 1.25 4.83 23.57
N ASP A 80 0.78 5.68 22.65
CA ASP A 80 0.34 7.05 22.94
C ASP A 80 -1.14 7.15 23.38
N CYS A 81 -1.66 6.15 24.08
CA CYS A 81 -3.02 6.16 24.66
C CYS A 81 -3.05 6.79 26.06
#